data_AF-A0A954HA41-F1
#
_entry.id   AF-A0A954HA41-F1
#
_cell.length_a   1.000
_cell.length_b   1.000
_cell.length_c   1.000
_cell.angle_alpha   90.00
_cell.angle_beta   90.00
_cell.angle_gamma   90.00
#
_symmetry.space_group_name_H-M   'P 1'
#
loop_
_entity.id
_entity.type
_entity.pdbx_description
1 polymer ?
#
loop_
_entity_poly.entity_id
_entity_poly.type
_entity_poly.pdbx_seq_one_letter_code
_entity_poly.pdbx_strand_id
1 'polypeptide(L)'
;MSSSNENESELSNIDFRGTDFPSDRLTIRQLRELEPDLFDQGFQREESVQPLYFFQEDHTENGIGSLLFLERLNATWAYAKAKGIDGPKDWDRETYRDELIDFYRKFKLASGIKHAEELVRDVERQGVQLAQQKGR
;
A
#
# COMPACT_ATOMS: atom_id res chain seq x y z
N MET A 1 5.76 -6.39 26.60
CA MET A 1 6.33 -7.11 25.44
C MET A 1 5.27 -7.82 24.58
N SER A 2 3.95 -7.71 24.85
CA SER A 2 2.91 -8.38 24.03
C SER A 2 2.31 -7.55 22.88
N SER A 3 2.53 -6.23 22.84
CA SER A 3 1.83 -5.34 21.89
C SER A 3 2.35 -5.39 20.45
N SER A 4 3.57 -5.90 20.22
CA SER A 4 4.14 -5.95 18.87
C SER A 4 3.46 -7.01 17.98
N ASN A 5 3.14 -8.18 18.54
CA ASN A 5 2.57 -9.30 17.77
C ASN A 5 1.09 -9.08 17.42
N GLU A 6 0.33 -8.37 18.25
CA GLU A 6 -1.08 -8.05 17.99
C GLU A 6 -1.23 -7.03 16.85
N ASN A 7 -0.35 -6.03 16.80
CA ASN A 7 -0.35 -5.03 15.72
C ASN A 7 -0.01 -5.67 14.36
N GLU A 8 0.99 -6.54 14.31
CA GLU A 8 1.34 -7.28 13.08
C GLU A 8 0.20 -8.20 12.62
N SER A 9 -0.51 -8.82 13.58
CA SER A 9 -1.70 -9.61 13.28
C SER A 9 -2.85 -8.76 12.73
N GLU A 10 -2.97 -7.48 13.10
CA GLU A 10 -4.04 -6.63 12.55
C GLU A 10 -3.71 -6.15 11.12
N LEU A 11 -2.47 -5.71 10.88
CA LEU A 11 -2.04 -5.25 9.55
C LEU A 11 -2.06 -6.39 8.52
N SER A 12 -1.68 -7.60 8.92
CA SER A 12 -1.75 -8.81 8.08
C SER A 12 -3.18 -9.24 7.72
N ASN A 13 -4.20 -8.68 8.36
CA ASN A 13 -5.61 -8.96 8.09
C ASN A 13 -6.32 -7.83 7.32
N ILE A 14 -5.62 -6.80 6.85
CA ILE A 14 -6.25 -5.74 6.03
C ILE A 14 -6.73 -6.36 4.71
N ASP A 15 -7.96 -6.04 4.30
CA ASP A 15 -8.50 -6.42 2.99
C ASP A 15 -8.58 -5.15 2.13
N PHE A 16 -7.76 -5.10 1.08
CA PHE A 16 -7.68 -3.95 0.19
C PHE A 16 -8.67 -3.98 -0.97
N ARG A 17 -9.51 -5.01 -1.14
CA ARG A 17 -10.44 -5.14 -2.29
C ARG A 17 -11.33 -3.90 -2.54
N GLY A 18 -11.63 -3.14 -1.50
CA GLY A 18 -12.41 -1.89 -1.58
C GLY A 18 -11.58 -0.62 -1.85
N THR A 19 -10.27 -0.75 -2.06
CA THR A 19 -9.35 0.38 -2.31
C THR A 19 -9.12 0.52 -3.81
N ASP A 20 -9.37 1.69 -4.36
CA ASP A 20 -9.03 2.06 -5.73
C ASP A 20 -7.58 2.56 -5.77
N PHE A 21 -6.65 1.72 -6.23
CA PHE A 21 -5.24 2.09 -6.35
C PHE A 21 -4.98 2.78 -7.69
N PRO A 22 -4.16 3.84 -7.76
CA PRO A 22 -3.81 4.45 -9.03
C PRO A 22 -3.21 3.49 -10.05
N SER A 23 -2.44 2.49 -9.61
CA SER A 23 -1.90 1.42 -10.46
C SER A 23 -2.98 0.62 -11.21
N ASP A 24 -4.23 0.57 -10.72
CA ASP A 24 -5.37 -0.08 -11.41
C ASP A 24 -5.70 0.58 -12.75
N ARG A 25 -5.20 1.79 -13.02
CA ARG A 25 -5.33 2.44 -14.33
C ARG A 25 -4.39 1.85 -15.39
N LEU A 26 -3.48 0.96 -14.98
CA LEU A 26 -2.64 0.14 -15.87
C LEU A 26 -3.31 -1.22 -16.10
N THR A 27 -2.57 -2.21 -16.61
CA THR A 27 -3.04 -3.60 -16.71
C THR A 27 -3.16 -4.30 -15.34
N ILE A 28 -2.76 -3.64 -14.25
CA ILE A 28 -2.82 -4.18 -12.88
C ILE A 28 -4.25 -4.48 -12.47
N ARG A 29 -5.23 -3.66 -12.85
CA ARG A 29 -6.64 -3.92 -12.51
C ARG A 29 -7.10 -5.29 -12.98
N GLN A 30 -6.74 -5.68 -14.20
CA GLN A 30 -7.12 -6.99 -14.74
C GLN A 30 -6.47 -8.13 -13.94
N LEU A 31 -5.21 -7.97 -13.53
CA LEU A 31 -4.52 -8.96 -12.71
C LEU A 31 -5.14 -9.04 -11.31
N ARG A 32 -5.48 -7.90 -10.71
CA ARG A 32 -6.13 -7.79 -9.41
C ARG A 32 -7.55 -8.37 -9.41
N GLU A 33 -8.29 -8.18 -10.50
CA GLU A 33 -9.62 -8.80 -10.68
C GLU A 33 -9.54 -10.32 -10.84
N LEU A 34 -8.48 -10.85 -11.46
CA LEU A 34 -8.27 -12.29 -11.66
C LEU A 34 -7.72 -12.99 -10.41
N GLU A 35 -6.82 -12.32 -9.68
CA GLU A 35 -6.11 -12.89 -8.53
C GLU A 35 -6.21 -11.96 -7.29
N PRO A 36 -7.42 -11.63 -6.80
CA PRO A 36 -7.60 -10.65 -5.72
C PRO A 36 -6.89 -11.06 -4.43
N ASP A 37 -6.76 -12.36 -4.16
CA ASP A 37 -6.06 -12.86 -2.98
C ASP A 37 -4.56 -12.53 -3.01
N LEU A 38 -4.00 -12.38 -4.21
CA LEU A 38 -2.61 -12.01 -4.43
C LEU A 38 -2.36 -10.51 -4.16
N PHE A 39 -3.31 -9.65 -4.53
CA PHE A 39 -3.15 -8.20 -4.49
C PHE A 39 -3.72 -7.55 -3.23
N ASP A 40 -4.81 -8.11 -2.67
CA ASP A 40 -5.63 -7.43 -1.68
C ASP A 40 -5.52 -7.95 -0.25
N GLN A 41 -4.93 -9.13 -0.03
CA GLN A 41 -4.93 -9.74 1.29
C GLN A 41 -3.68 -9.39 2.11
N GLY A 42 -3.94 -8.75 3.25
CA GLY A 42 -2.98 -8.44 4.30
C GLY A 42 -1.93 -7.41 3.93
N PHE A 43 -1.19 -6.93 4.93
CA PHE A 43 0.09 -6.27 4.74
C PHE A 43 1.11 -6.96 5.64
N GLN A 44 2.11 -7.60 5.03
CA GLN A 44 3.15 -8.32 5.77
C GLN A 44 4.53 -7.87 5.32
N ARG A 45 5.46 -7.80 6.28
CA ARG A 45 6.86 -7.45 6.03
C ARG A 45 7.63 -8.61 5.41
N GLU A 46 7.37 -9.83 5.85
CA GLU A 46 8.17 -10.98 5.45
C GLU A 46 7.90 -11.36 3.99
N GLU A 47 8.96 -11.42 3.19
CA GLU A 47 8.96 -11.76 1.76
C GLU A 47 8.20 -13.07 1.47
N SER A 48 8.11 -13.98 2.44
CA SER A 48 7.53 -15.31 2.29
C SER A 48 6.00 -15.33 2.13
N VAL A 49 5.30 -14.22 2.42
CA VAL A 49 3.83 -14.18 2.46
C VAL A 49 3.23 -13.19 1.47
N GLN A 50 4.03 -12.25 0.96
CA GLN A 50 3.62 -11.42 -0.18
C GLN A 50 3.96 -12.14 -1.49
N PRO A 51 3.25 -11.87 -2.58
CA PRO A 51 3.62 -12.38 -3.89
C PRO A 51 5.07 -11.99 -4.21
N LEU A 52 6.00 -12.94 -4.07
CA LEU A 52 7.44 -12.75 -4.26
C LEU A 52 7.78 -12.06 -5.59
N TYR A 53 6.92 -12.21 -6.60
CA TYR A 53 7.10 -11.63 -7.93
C TYR A 53 6.92 -10.10 -8.00
N PHE A 54 6.18 -9.48 -7.08
CA PHE A 54 5.93 -8.02 -7.10
C PHE A 54 6.68 -7.28 -5.99
N PHE A 55 7.03 -7.92 -4.89
CA PHE A 55 7.42 -7.18 -3.67
C PHE A 55 8.86 -7.44 -3.20
N GLN A 56 9.75 -7.97 -4.07
CA GLN A 56 11.16 -8.20 -3.72
C GLN A 56 11.88 -6.90 -3.31
N GLU A 57 12.59 -6.96 -2.18
CA GLU A 57 13.36 -5.85 -1.57
C GLU A 57 14.65 -5.50 -2.32
N ASP A 58 14.91 -6.03 -3.52
CA ASP A 58 16.07 -5.61 -4.31
C ASP A 58 15.76 -4.25 -4.96
N HIS A 59 15.75 -3.22 -4.11
CA HIS A 59 15.33 -1.84 -4.29
C HIS A 59 16.21 -1.03 -5.26
N THR A 60 16.97 -1.68 -6.14
CA THR A 60 17.79 -0.97 -7.12
C THR A 60 17.00 -0.74 -8.42
N GLU A 61 16.16 0.31 -8.33
CA GLU A 61 15.76 1.23 -9.41
C GLU A 61 14.46 1.02 -10.20
N ASN A 62 13.91 -0.17 -10.49
CA ASN A 62 12.86 -0.19 -11.54
C ASN A 62 11.84 -1.33 -11.44
N GLY A 63 10.67 -1.06 -10.84
CA GLY A 63 9.56 -2.01 -10.93
C GLY A 63 8.17 -1.40 -10.78
N ILE A 64 7.21 -2.05 -11.44
CA ILE A 64 5.79 -1.94 -11.09
C ILE A 64 5.52 -2.48 -9.69
N GLY A 65 6.34 -3.45 -9.25
CA GLY A 65 6.33 -4.02 -7.93
C GLY A 65 6.47 -3.02 -6.79
N SER A 66 7.49 -2.15 -6.85
CA SER A 66 7.69 -1.09 -5.87
C SER A 66 6.52 -0.10 -5.84
N LEU A 67 5.93 0.25 -6.99
CA LEU A 67 4.71 1.07 -7.04
C LEU A 67 3.58 0.41 -6.24
N LEU A 68 3.28 -0.88 -6.52
CA LEU A 68 2.23 -1.62 -5.82
C LEU A 68 2.50 -1.71 -4.30
N PHE A 69 3.77 -1.90 -3.94
CA PHE A 69 4.19 -1.99 -2.53
C PHE A 69 3.89 -0.67 -1.81
N LEU A 70 4.36 0.42 -2.38
CA LEU A 70 4.27 1.75 -1.79
C LEU A 70 2.82 2.23 -1.68
N GLU A 71 1.97 1.89 -2.64
CA GLU A 71 0.52 2.14 -2.55
C GLU A 71 -0.09 1.45 -1.31
N ARG A 72 0.19 0.15 -1.13
CA ARG A 72 -0.29 -0.63 0.02
C ARG A 72 0.33 -0.15 1.33
N LEU A 73 1.61 0.17 1.35
CA LEU A 73 2.30 0.73 2.52
C LEU A 73 1.65 2.06 2.93
N ASN A 74 1.34 2.93 1.97
CA ASN A 74 0.69 4.21 2.21
C ASN A 74 -0.74 4.05 2.77
N ALA A 75 -1.53 3.13 2.21
CA ALA A 75 -2.86 2.80 2.74
C ALA A 75 -2.78 2.20 4.15
N THR A 76 -1.82 1.30 4.39
CA THR A 76 -1.59 0.62 5.67
C THR A 76 -1.21 1.61 6.77
N TRP A 77 -0.31 2.55 6.49
CA TRP A 77 0.05 3.61 7.43
C TRP A 77 -1.15 4.46 7.83
N ALA A 78 -2.00 4.82 6.87
CA ALA A 78 -3.21 5.59 7.14
C ALA A 78 -4.24 4.79 7.94
N TYR A 79 -4.41 3.50 7.64
CA TYR A 79 -5.21 2.56 8.42
C TYR A 79 -4.73 2.47 9.87
N ALA A 80 -3.44 2.18 10.09
CA ALA A 80 -2.84 2.01 11.42
C ALA A 80 -3.02 3.27 12.27
N LYS A 81 -2.73 4.43 11.68
CA LYS A 81 -2.95 5.74 12.33
C LYS A 81 -4.42 5.95 12.73
N ALA A 82 -5.37 5.58 11.88
CA ALA A 82 -6.79 5.71 12.17
C ALA A 82 -7.28 4.74 13.26
N LYS A 83 -6.67 3.56 13.35
CA LYS A 83 -6.92 2.58 14.42
C LYS A 83 -6.22 2.91 15.74
N GLY A 84 -5.22 3.78 15.72
CA GLY A 84 -4.40 4.07 16.90
C GLY A 84 -3.45 2.94 17.26
N ILE A 85 -3.04 2.13 16.27
CA ILE A 85 -2.05 1.05 16.41
C ILE A 85 -0.72 1.48 15.78
N ASP A 86 0.36 0.75 16.08
CA ASP A 86 1.65 1.00 15.44
C ASP A 86 1.56 0.75 13.93
N GLY A 87 2.08 1.68 13.14
CA GLY A 87 2.24 1.47 11.71
C GLY A 87 3.42 0.56 11.36
N PRO A 88 3.60 0.26 10.07
CA PRO A 88 4.75 -0.47 9.55
C PRO A 88 6.08 0.17 10.00
N LYS A 89 6.95 -0.58 10.69
CA LYS A 89 8.24 -0.09 11.22
C LYS A 89 9.34 -0.17 10.15
N ASP A 90 10.38 0.65 10.27
CA ASP A 90 11.58 0.67 9.41
C ASP A 90 11.43 1.34 8.03
N TRP A 91 10.26 1.91 7.72
CA TRP A 91 10.08 2.77 6.53
C TRP A 91 9.93 4.23 6.93
N ASP A 92 10.81 5.07 6.39
CA ASP A 92 10.68 6.51 6.54
C ASP A 92 9.52 7.04 5.67
N ARG A 93 8.57 7.70 6.32
CA ARG A 93 7.33 8.12 5.67
C ARG A 93 7.51 9.20 4.62
N GLU A 94 8.47 10.08 4.80
CA GLU A 94 8.74 11.13 3.82
C GLU A 94 9.40 10.52 2.59
N THR A 95 10.43 9.70 2.79
CA THR A 95 11.16 9.00 1.73
C THR A 95 10.24 8.18 0.83
N TYR A 96 9.43 7.27 1.41
CA TYR A 96 8.60 6.39 0.58
C TYR A 96 7.48 7.15 -0.16
N ARG A 97 7.01 8.28 0.38
CA ARG A 97 6.00 9.12 -0.27
C ARG A 97 6.56 9.83 -1.49
N ASP A 98 7.78 10.36 -1.38
CA ASP A 98 8.46 11.01 -2.49
C ASP A 98 8.71 10.00 -3.62
N GLU A 99 9.12 8.79 -3.27
CA GLU A 99 9.25 7.68 -4.24
C GLU A 99 7.91 7.35 -4.92
N LEU A 100 6.82 7.24 -4.17
CA LEU A 100 5.49 6.96 -4.72
C LEU A 100 5.02 8.07 -5.68
N ILE A 101 5.29 9.33 -5.34
CA ILE A 101 5.02 10.49 -6.22
C ILE A 101 5.79 10.35 -7.53
N ASP A 102 7.07 9.98 -7.46
CA ASP A 102 7.90 9.79 -8.65
C ASP A 102 7.43 8.59 -9.48
N PHE A 103 6.97 7.50 -8.87
CA PHE A 103 6.35 6.39 -9.60
C PHE A 103 5.07 6.80 -10.33
N TYR A 104 4.16 7.53 -9.69
CA TYR A 104 2.94 8.01 -10.35
C TYR A 104 3.24 8.87 -11.57
N ARG A 105 4.30 9.68 -11.51
CA ARG A 105 4.75 10.49 -12.65
C ARG A 105 5.41 9.62 -13.72
N LYS A 106 6.32 8.72 -13.32
CA LYS A 106 7.05 7.80 -14.21
C LYS A 106 6.12 6.94 -15.04
N PHE A 107 5.08 6.37 -14.41
CA PHE A 107 4.07 5.54 -15.07
C PHE A 107 2.91 6.32 -15.69
N LYS A 108 3.00 7.66 -15.72
CA LYS A 108 1.97 8.56 -16.30
C LYS A 108 0.57 8.40 -15.68
N LEU A 109 0.52 7.98 -14.42
CA LEU A 109 -0.70 7.95 -13.61
C LEU A 109 -1.10 9.36 -13.14
N ALA A 110 -0.09 10.24 -13.00
CA ALA A 110 -0.25 11.65 -12.69
C ALA A 110 0.26 12.54 -13.82
N SER A 111 -0.37 13.71 -13.98
CA SER A 111 0.01 14.74 -14.97
C SER A 111 1.10 15.69 -14.47
N GLY A 112 1.44 15.64 -13.18
CA GLY A 112 2.44 16.48 -12.54
C GLY A 112 2.51 16.21 -11.02
N ILE A 113 3.39 16.92 -10.32
CA ILE A 113 3.66 16.70 -8.88
C ILE A 113 2.39 16.89 -8.04
N LYS A 114 1.62 17.97 -8.25
CA LYS A 114 0.39 18.22 -7.50
C LYS A 114 -0.66 17.11 -7.64
N HIS A 115 -0.88 16.63 -8.88
CA HIS A 115 -1.79 15.52 -9.11
C HIS A 115 -1.26 14.23 -8.46
N ALA A 116 0.05 13.98 -8.49
CA ALA A 116 0.64 12.83 -7.80
C ALA A 116 0.43 12.89 -6.28
N GLU A 117 0.62 14.06 -5.65
CA GLU A 117 0.32 14.26 -4.23
C GLU A 117 -1.15 14.02 -3.90
N GLU A 118 -2.07 14.47 -4.76
CA GLU A 118 -3.51 14.21 -4.62
C GLU A 118 -3.78 12.71 -4.64
N LEU A 119 -3.20 11.96 -5.59
CA LEU A 119 -3.33 10.50 -5.62
C LEU A 119 -2.80 9.83 -4.34
N VAL A 120 -1.67 10.30 -3.79
CA VAL A 120 -1.16 9.79 -2.49
C VAL A 120 -2.17 10.05 -1.38
N ARG A 121 -2.71 11.28 -1.28
CA ARG A 121 -3.71 11.65 -0.27
C ARG A 121 -5.01 10.86 -0.45
N ASP A 122 -5.39 10.54 -1.68
CA ASP A 122 -6.57 9.74 -1.99
C ASP A 122 -6.42 8.31 -1.45
N VAL A 123 -5.27 7.68 -1.67
CA VAL A 123 -4.95 6.37 -1.09
C VAL A 123 -4.91 6.42 0.45
N GLU A 124 -4.36 7.49 1.04
CA GLU A 124 -4.40 7.68 2.50
C GLU A 124 -5.84 7.77 3.02
N ARG A 125 -6.71 8.54 2.35
CA ARG A 125 -8.13 8.66 2.75
C ARG A 125 -8.84 7.31 2.70
N GLN A 126 -8.56 6.49 1.69
CA GLN A 126 -9.13 5.15 1.58
C GLN A 126 -8.64 4.22 2.71
N GLY A 127 -7.35 4.28 3.07
CA GLY A 127 -6.82 3.56 4.23
C GLY A 127 -7.52 3.94 5.54
N VAL A 128 -7.81 5.23 5.76
CA VAL A 128 -8.61 5.69 6.90
C VAL A 128 -10.03 5.12 6.86
N GLN A 129 -10.66 5.06 5.69
CA GLN A 129 -12.01 4.51 5.53
C GLN A 129 -12.04 2.99 5.83
N LEU A 130 -11.04 2.23 5.40
CA LEU A 130 -10.91 0.81 5.73
C LEU A 130 -10.89 0.58 7.25
N ALA A 131 -10.17 1.43 7.99
CA ALA A 131 -10.12 1.34 9.46
C ALA A 131 -11.49 1.53 10.14
N GLN A 132 -12.38 2.30 9.50
CA GLN A 132 -13.72 2.58 10.01
C GLN A 132 -14.72 1.46 9.67
N GLN A 133 -14.51 0.72 8.58
CA GLN A 133 -15.44 -0.32 8.12
C GLN A 133 -15.40 -1.59 8.97
N LYS A 134 -14.23 -2.00 9.50
CA LYS A 134 -14.08 -3.20 10.36
C LYS A 134 -14.52 -3.00 11.83
N GLY A 135 -15.23 -1.91 12.14
CA GLY A 135 -15.74 -1.59 13.48
C GLY A 135 -17.24 -1.85 13.67
N ARG A 136 -17.89 -2.63 12.81
CA ARG A 136 -19.30 -3.01 12.90
C ARG A 136 -19.47 -4.52 12.94
#